data_AF-A0A2T4BWR2-F1
#
_entry.id   AF-A0A2T4BWR2-F1
#
_cell.length_a   1.000
_cell.length_b   1.000
_cell.length_c   1.000
_cell.angle_alpha   90.00
_cell.angle_beta   90.00
_cell.angle_gamma   90.00
#
_symmetry.space_group_name_H-M   'P 1'
#
loop_
_entity.id
_entity.type
_entity.pdbx_description
1 polymer ?
#
loop_
_entity_poly.entity_id
_entity_poly.type
_entity_poly.pdbx_seq_one_letter_code
_entity_poly.pdbx_strand_id
1 'polypeptide(L)'
;EPEQEASRRPDTTRDQRRDCQLMRRLGYTQSAISRELGLSLGQVQYALSHAETPITRPGRPSKLSEAQVEELKAFMAASPANERMPFAKIPQALGWDVGEYCIRHALRKLGH
;
A
#
# COMPACT_ATOMS: atom_id res chain seq x y z
N GLU A 1 16.57 -41.39 7.15
CA GLU A 1 15.67 -40.33 7.65
C GLU A 1 15.81 -39.05 6.82
N PRO A 2 14.90 -38.75 5.87
CA PRO A 2 14.83 -37.40 5.33
C PRO A 2 14.07 -36.50 6.31
N GLU A 3 14.75 -35.46 6.78
CA GLU A 3 14.19 -34.38 7.59
C GLU A 3 13.06 -33.71 6.81
N GLN A 4 11.83 -33.77 7.34
CA GLN A 4 10.71 -33.04 6.76
C GLN A 4 10.90 -31.55 7.03
N GLU A 5 11.40 -30.84 6.04
CA GLU A 5 11.34 -29.38 5.96
C GLU A 5 9.90 -28.95 6.23
N ALA A 6 9.68 -28.29 7.37
CA ALA A 6 8.39 -27.71 7.71
C ALA A 6 8.08 -26.58 6.72
N SER A 7 7.51 -26.94 5.57
CA SER A 7 7.07 -25.99 4.57
C SER A 7 6.07 -25.04 5.23
N ARG A 8 6.37 -23.75 5.18
CA ARG A 8 5.43 -22.70 5.63
C ARG A 8 4.13 -22.95 4.87
N ARG A 9 3.07 -23.30 5.61
CA ARG A 9 1.75 -23.51 5.01
C ARG A 9 1.37 -22.23 4.27
N PRO A 10 0.93 -22.31 3.01
CA PRO A 10 0.59 -21.12 2.24
C PRO A 10 -0.57 -20.38 2.92
N ASP A 11 -0.48 -19.05 2.91
CA ASP A 11 -1.55 -18.17 3.39
C ASP A 11 -2.85 -18.41 2.60
N THR A 12 -4.00 -18.21 3.23
CA THR A 12 -5.30 -18.31 2.56
C THR A 12 -5.40 -17.29 1.42
N THR A 13 -5.93 -17.72 0.27
CA THR A 13 -6.22 -16.83 -0.85
C THR A 13 -7.41 -15.91 -0.53
N ARG A 14 -7.62 -14.89 -1.36
CA ARG A 14 -8.81 -14.01 -1.26
C ARG A 14 -10.11 -14.82 -1.34
N ASP A 15 -10.20 -15.74 -2.29
CA ASP A 15 -11.44 -16.49 -2.53
C ASP A 15 -11.71 -17.47 -1.39
N GLN A 16 -10.67 -18.14 -0.88
CA GLN A 16 -10.78 -18.96 0.34
C GLN A 16 -11.26 -18.15 1.55
N ARG A 17 -10.80 -16.90 1.71
CA ARG A 17 -11.29 -16.01 2.78
C ARG A 17 -12.77 -15.66 2.60
N ARG A 18 -13.17 -15.33 1.37
CA ARG A 18 -14.57 -15.04 1.03
C ARG A 18 -15.47 -16.23 1.34
N ASP A 19 -15.08 -17.44 0.94
CA ASP A 19 -15.85 -18.66 1.18
C ASP A 19 -15.94 -19.00 2.67
N CYS A 20 -14.83 -18.86 3.43
CA CYS A 20 -14.84 -19.01 4.88
C CYS A 20 -15.85 -18.06 5.54
N GLN A 21 -15.85 -16.78 5.15
CA GLN A 21 -16.76 -15.79 5.71
C GLN A 21 -18.22 -16.05 5.31
N LEU A 22 -18.47 -16.44 4.06
CA LEU A 22 -19.80 -16.83 3.59
C LEU A 22 -20.34 -18.01 4.42
N MET A 23 -19.57 -19.10 4.51
CA MET A 23 -19.96 -20.27 5.30
C MET A 23 -20.16 -19.91 6.77
N ARG A 24 -19.34 -19.01 7.33
CA ARG A 24 -19.54 -18.54 8.70
C ARG A 24 -20.86 -17.77 8.87
N ARG A 25 -21.23 -16.91 7.92
CA ARG A 25 -22.52 -16.20 7.92
C ARG A 25 -23.71 -17.14 7.76
N LEU A 26 -23.53 -18.25 7.05
CA LEU A 26 -24.51 -19.33 6.91
C LEU A 26 -24.61 -20.25 8.15
N GLY A 27 -23.80 -20.01 9.18
CA GLY A 27 -23.87 -20.73 10.47
C GLY A 27 -22.97 -21.96 10.59
N TYR A 28 -22.10 -22.22 9.60
CA TYR A 28 -21.18 -23.35 9.70
C TYR A 28 -20.13 -23.15 10.81
N THR A 29 -19.75 -24.25 11.44
CA THR A 29 -18.65 -24.30 12.42
C THR A 29 -17.30 -24.23 11.71
N GLN A 30 -16.25 -23.78 12.39
CA GLN A 30 -14.91 -23.72 11.81
C GLN A 30 -14.41 -25.11 11.36
N SER A 31 -14.76 -26.17 12.08
CA SER A 31 -14.44 -27.55 11.71
C SER A 31 -15.15 -28.00 10.43
N ALA A 32 -16.41 -27.59 10.23
CA ALA A 32 -17.14 -27.88 9.00
C ALA A 32 -16.54 -27.12 7.80
N ILE A 33 -16.19 -25.85 7.98
CA ILE A 33 -15.52 -25.02 6.97
C ILE A 33 -14.16 -25.60 6.59
N SER A 34 -13.37 -26.00 7.58
CA SER A 34 -12.06 -26.64 7.40
C SER A 34 -12.16 -27.89 6.54
N ARG A 35 -13.15 -28.75 6.82
CA ARG A 35 -13.39 -29.98 6.05
C ARG A 35 -13.85 -29.68 4.61
N GLU A 36 -14.77 -28.73 4.44
CA GLU A 36 -15.33 -28.40 3.13
C GLU A 36 -14.31 -27.75 2.19
N LEU A 37 -13.50 -26.82 2.71
CA LEU A 37 -12.55 -26.04 1.93
C LEU A 37 -11.13 -26.66 1.90
N GLY A 38 -10.92 -27.79 2.57
CA GLY A 38 -9.59 -28.43 2.68
C GLY A 38 -8.55 -27.56 3.40
N LEU A 39 -9.00 -26.65 4.28
CA LEU A 39 -8.15 -25.72 5.02
C LEU A 39 -7.85 -26.25 6.41
N SER A 40 -6.67 -25.93 6.96
CA SER A 40 -6.41 -26.17 8.38
C SER A 40 -7.23 -25.22 9.26
N LEU A 41 -7.49 -25.60 10.52
CA LEU A 41 -8.21 -24.74 11.47
C LEU A 41 -7.56 -23.37 11.65
N GLY A 42 -6.22 -23.31 11.66
CA GLY A 42 -5.50 -22.03 11.73
C GLY A 42 -5.73 -21.13 10.51
N GLN A 43 -5.82 -21.71 9.31
CA GLN A 43 -6.16 -20.97 8.09
C GLN A 43 -7.60 -20.46 8.13
N VAL A 44 -8.55 -21.27 8.61
CA VAL A 44 -9.94 -20.84 8.79
C VAL A 44 -10.03 -19.71 9.81
N GLN A 45 -9.36 -19.84 10.96
CA GLN A 45 -9.33 -18.79 11.98
C GLN A 45 -8.75 -17.48 11.43
N TYR A 46 -7.63 -17.56 10.70
CA TYR A 46 -7.02 -16.40 10.05
C TYR A 46 -7.97 -15.75 9.03
N ALA A 47 -8.64 -16.55 8.21
CA ALA A 47 -9.59 -16.08 7.21
C ALA A 47 -10.80 -15.36 7.79
N LEU A 48 -11.26 -15.79 8.97
CA LEU A 48 -12.38 -15.18 9.68
C LEU A 48 -11.98 -13.93 10.46
N SER A 49 -10.72 -13.79 10.87
CA SER A 49 -10.24 -12.63 11.62
C SER A 49 -9.71 -11.48 10.75
N HIS A 50 -9.53 -11.70 9.44
CA HIS A 50 -8.99 -10.70 8.51
C HIS A 50 -9.99 -10.35 7.40
N ALA A 51 -9.77 -9.21 6.75
CA ALA A 51 -10.57 -8.80 5.60
C ALA A 51 -10.49 -9.83 4.46
N GLU A 52 -11.62 -10.04 3.75
CA GLU A 52 -11.71 -10.95 2.60
C GLU A 52 -10.65 -10.59 1.54
N THR A 53 -10.59 -9.29 1.22
CA THR A 53 -9.59 -8.69 0.35
C THR A 53 -8.38 -8.21 1.14
N PRO A 54 -7.15 -8.61 0.76
CA PRO A 54 -5.94 -8.06 1.35
C PRO A 54 -5.92 -6.54 1.20
N ILE A 55 -5.80 -5.83 2.31
CA ILE A 55 -5.56 -4.38 2.30
C ILE A 55 -4.08 -4.17 2.03
N THR A 56 -3.76 -3.49 0.92
CA THR A 56 -2.39 -3.04 0.67
C THR A 56 -2.01 -2.02 1.74
N ARG A 57 -0.89 -2.25 2.43
CA ARG A 57 -0.40 -1.28 3.40
C ARG A 57 -0.10 0.03 2.67
N PRO A 58 -0.56 1.19 3.17
CA PRO A 58 -0.15 2.45 2.58
C PRO A 58 1.38 2.51 2.65
N GLY A 59 2.00 2.80 1.50
CA GLY A 59 3.44 2.97 1.43
C GLY A 59 3.91 4.14 2.29
N ARG A 60 5.22 4.39 2.29
CA ARG A 60 5.77 5.55 2.99
C ARG A 60 5.10 6.84 2.46
N PRO A 61 4.61 7.74 3.34
CA PRO A 61 4.03 8.99 2.90
C PRO A 61 5.06 9.83 2.13
N SER A 62 4.57 10.66 1.21
CA SER A 62 5.39 11.63 0.49
C SER A 62 6.11 12.53 1.50
N LYS A 63 7.36 12.92 1.20
CA LYS A 63 8.09 13.91 1.99
C LYS A 63 7.51 15.32 1.85
N LEU A 64 6.79 15.58 0.75
CA LEU A 64 6.10 16.84 0.51
C LEU A 64 4.65 16.71 0.97
N SER A 65 4.20 17.66 1.78
CA SER A 65 2.79 17.83 2.12
C SER A 65 1.98 18.33 0.93
N GLU A 66 0.66 18.18 0.99
CA GLU A 66 -0.22 18.66 -0.08
C GLU A 66 -0.12 20.20 -0.26
N ALA A 67 -0.02 20.94 0.85
CA ALA A 67 0.19 22.39 0.82
C ALA A 67 1.52 22.77 0.13
N GLN A 68 2.60 22.02 0.37
CA GLN A 68 3.87 22.25 -0.33
C GLN A 68 3.75 21.93 -1.83
N VAL A 69 2.96 20.94 -2.22
CA VAL A 69 2.73 20.66 -3.65
C VAL A 69 1.97 21.81 -4.33
N GLU A 70 0.99 22.40 -3.64
CA GLU A 70 0.27 23.57 -4.15
C GLU A 70 1.16 24.82 -4.25
N GLU A 71 1.99 25.06 -3.23
CA GLU A 71 2.96 26.16 -3.25
C GLU A 71 4.00 25.98 -4.37
N LEU A 72 4.49 24.76 -4.59
CA LEU A 72 5.38 24.44 -5.71
C LEU A 72 4.70 24.70 -7.06
N LYS A 73 3.43 24.32 -7.21
CA LYS A 73 2.65 24.58 -8.43
C LYS A 73 2.49 26.09 -8.67
N ALA A 74 2.17 26.86 -7.64
CA ALA A 74 2.07 28.32 -7.72
C ALA A 74 3.42 28.96 -8.10
N PHE A 75 4.51 28.49 -7.51
CA PHE A 75 5.86 28.96 -7.81
C PHE A 75 6.25 28.72 -9.28
N MET A 76 5.97 27.53 -9.82
CA MET A 76 6.23 27.21 -11.23
C MET A 76 5.36 28.05 -12.18
N ALA A 77 4.08 28.27 -11.83
CA ALA A 77 3.16 29.07 -12.63
C ALA A 77 3.46 30.58 -12.60
N ALA A 78 4.16 31.07 -11.57
CA ALA A 78 4.44 32.49 -11.39
C ALA A 78 5.39 33.08 -12.46
N SER A 79 6.26 32.26 -13.06
CA SER A 79 7.19 32.75 -14.08
C SER A 79 7.78 31.63 -14.96
N PRO A 80 7.91 31.82 -16.28
CA PRO A 80 8.66 30.91 -17.16
C PRO A 80 10.13 30.76 -16.78
N ALA A 81 10.70 31.72 -16.03
CA ALA A 81 12.06 31.60 -15.51
C ALA A 81 12.16 30.56 -14.38
N ASN A 82 11.09 30.37 -13.60
CA ASN A 82 11.03 29.37 -12.53
C ASN A 82 10.94 27.97 -13.11
N GLU A 83 10.26 27.81 -14.24
CA GLU A 83 10.16 26.53 -14.97
C GLU A 83 11.52 26.05 -15.50
N ARG A 84 12.39 26.98 -15.89
CA ARG A 84 13.76 26.69 -16.36
C ARG A 84 14.77 26.57 -15.22
N MET A 85 14.35 26.77 -13.98
CA MET A 85 15.26 26.72 -12.83
C MET A 85 15.71 25.28 -12.55
N PRO A 86 17.00 25.04 -12.26
CA PRO A 86 17.45 23.72 -11.83
C PRO A 86 16.72 23.26 -10.57
N PHE A 87 16.24 22.01 -10.55
CA PHE A 87 15.45 21.46 -9.45
C PHE A 87 16.15 21.54 -8.09
N ALA A 88 17.48 21.54 -8.05
CA ALA A 88 18.26 21.67 -6.82
C ALA A 88 18.15 23.06 -6.16
N LYS A 89 17.80 24.10 -6.93
CA LYS A 89 17.67 25.48 -6.42
C LYS A 89 16.26 25.81 -5.93
N ILE A 90 15.25 25.06 -6.36
CA ILE A 90 13.85 25.27 -5.99
C ILE A 90 13.62 25.11 -4.47
N PRO A 91 14.15 24.07 -3.79
CA PRO A 91 14.04 23.97 -2.33
C PRO A 91 14.66 25.16 -1.60
N GLN A 92 15.78 25.68 -2.09
CA GLN A 92 16.47 26.83 -1.49
C GLN A 92 15.65 28.13 -1.68
N ALA A 93 15.03 28.31 -2.84
CA ALA A 93 14.16 29.45 -3.12
C ALA A 93 12.88 29.46 -2.26
N LEU A 94 12.36 28.28 -1.92
CA LEU A 94 11.16 28.10 -1.08
C LEU A 94 11.49 27.88 0.41
N GLY A 95 12.77 27.83 0.79
CA GLY A 95 13.20 27.61 2.17
C GLY A 95 12.90 26.21 2.70
N TRP A 96 12.81 25.20 1.83
CA TRP A 96 12.50 23.82 2.22
C TRP A 96 13.75 22.95 2.36
N ASP A 97 13.81 22.16 3.43
CA ASP A 97 14.81 21.11 3.62
C ASP A 97 14.38 19.80 2.92
N VAL A 98 14.28 19.86 1.59
CA VAL A 98 13.95 18.70 0.75
C VAL A 98 14.97 18.52 -0.36
N GLY A 99 15.34 17.27 -0.62
CA GLY A 99 16.28 16.95 -1.69
C GLY A 99 15.68 17.15 -3.08
N GLU A 100 16.55 17.42 -4.06
CA GLU A 100 16.19 17.64 -5.47
C GLU A 100 15.24 16.57 -6.02
N TYR A 101 15.46 15.30 -5.65
CA TYR A 101 14.65 14.17 -6.13
C TYR A 101 13.17 14.30 -5.72
N CYS A 102 12.88 14.90 -4.57
CA CYS A 102 11.50 15.11 -4.10
C CYS A 102 10.77 16.14 -4.98
N ILE A 103 11.45 17.23 -5.33
CA ILE A 103 10.90 18.27 -6.23
C ILE A 103 10.68 17.71 -7.62
N ARG A 104 11.68 17.01 -8.19
CA ARG A 104 11.56 16.40 -9.51
C ARG A 104 10.38 15.44 -9.59
N HIS A 105 10.21 14.59 -8.57
CA HIS A 105 9.10 13.64 -8.53
C HIS A 105 7.74 14.36 -8.39
N ALA A 106 7.67 15.41 -7.57
CA ALA A 106 6.45 16.21 -7.42
C ALA A 106 6.07 16.92 -8.74
N LEU A 107 7.04 17.55 -9.41
CA LEU A 107 6.82 18.22 -10.70
C LEU A 107 6.38 17.26 -11.80
N ARG A 108 7.01 16.08 -11.88
CA ARG A 108 6.58 15.02 -12.81
C ARG A 108 5.14 14.58 -12.57
N LYS A 109 4.69 14.52 -11.32
CA LYS A 109 3.29 14.21 -10.97
C LYS A 109 2.33 15.34 -11.35
N LEU A 110 2.81 16.59 -11.32
CA LEU A 110 2.06 17.79 -11.71
C LEU A 110 2.02 18.02 -13.23
N GLY A 111 2.89 17.38 -14.01
CA GLY A 111 2.93 17.47 -15.47
C GLY A 111 3.94 18.47 -16.05
N HIS A 112 4.92 18.89 -15.24
CA HIS A 112 6.06 19.72 -15.67
C HIS A 112 7.30 18.89 -16.00
#